data_AF-A0A939F1R6-F1
#
_entry.id   AF-A0A939F1R6-F1
#
_cell.length_a   1.000
_cell.length_b   1.000
_cell.length_c   1.000
_cell.angle_alpha   90.00
_cell.angle_beta   90.00
_cell.angle_gamma   90.00
#
_symmetry.space_group_name_H-M   'P 1'
#
loop_
_entity.id
_entity.type
_entity.pdbx_description
1 polymer ?
#
loop_
_entity_poly.entity_id
_entity_poly.type
_entity_poly.pdbx_seq_one_letter_code
_entity_poly.pdbx_strand_id
1 'polypeptide(L)'
;MSEATKTTKEPVRKTKVESYDISRSDETLHLATDLAKFIKENKLTTTVQGKEFVNVEGWQYAGSRLGIVPIVDHVINVSNDQELKYQAKVTLFDMRSGHTVGAGFAICSSKEQGKKFYQEFAIMSMAQTRAIGKAYRNILAWIIRAAGYEPTPAEEMEYGGNMPATTQPAMTVVPTAAAPTPAAEVAAPMKAVAAEPAVEAPAVVTYASAAQKEEIIRLLNHPVITRQEKTKMLLNINRLDDERATQAIAKLKKAIDDRENGQSAAA
;
A
#
# COMPACT_ATOMS: atom_id res chain seq x y z
N MET A 1 1.72 63.14 -44.86
CA MET A 1 0.85 61.95 -44.93
C MET A 1 1.58 60.84 -44.19
N SER A 2 1.37 60.77 -42.88
CA SER A 2 1.99 59.79 -41.99
C SER A 2 1.05 58.61 -41.90
N GLU A 3 1.49 57.41 -42.30
CA GLU A 3 0.72 56.20 -42.07
C GLU A 3 1.51 55.28 -41.15
N ALA A 4 1.16 55.35 -39.87
CA ALA A 4 1.71 54.55 -38.81
C ALA A 4 1.21 53.11 -38.96
N THR A 5 2.12 52.17 -39.25
CA THR A 5 1.85 50.74 -39.28
C THR A 5 1.52 50.27 -37.87
N LYS A 6 0.23 50.07 -37.60
CA LYS A 6 -0.28 49.63 -36.29
C LYS A 6 -0.03 48.12 -36.17
N THR A 7 0.99 47.74 -35.40
CA THR A 7 1.24 46.34 -35.03
C THR A 7 0.14 45.86 -34.08
N THR A 8 -0.84 45.13 -34.61
CA THR A 8 -1.90 44.51 -33.83
C THR A 8 -1.31 43.32 -33.07
N LYS A 9 -1.14 43.45 -31.75
CA LYS A 9 -0.86 42.32 -30.87
C LYS A 9 -2.09 41.43 -30.83
N GLU A 10 -1.96 40.22 -31.35
CA GLU A 10 -2.98 39.18 -31.27
C GLU A 10 -3.17 38.77 -29.79
N PRO A 11 -4.41 38.73 -29.27
CA PRO A 11 -4.65 38.32 -27.89
C PRO A 11 -4.39 36.81 -27.77
N VAL A 12 -3.44 36.44 -26.91
CA VAL A 12 -3.16 35.05 -26.52
C VAL A 12 -4.45 34.45 -25.97
N ARG A 13 -5.12 33.63 -26.78
CA ARG A 13 -6.24 32.81 -26.32
C ARG A 13 -5.71 31.89 -25.24
N LYS A 14 -6.18 32.08 -24.00
CA LYS A 14 -5.95 31.13 -22.92
C LYS A 14 -6.58 29.81 -23.34
N THR A 15 -5.76 28.89 -23.86
CA THR A 15 -6.18 27.54 -24.17
C THR A 15 -6.72 26.94 -22.89
N LYS A 16 -8.01 26.56 -22.90
CA LYS A 16 -8.59 25.76 -21.84
C LYS A 16 -7.80 24.46 -21.81
N VAL A 17 -6.94 24.27 -20.81
CA VAL A 17 -6.07 23.10 -20.72
C VAL A 17 -6.97 21.87 -20.51
N GLU A 18 -7.27 21.17 -21.59
CA GLU A 18 -8.14 19.99 -21.56
C GLU A 18 -7.46 18.81 -20.86
N SER A 19 -6.12 18.83 -20.78
CA SER A 19 -5.28 17.77 -20.22
C SER A 19 -4.04 18.36 -19.55
N TYR A 20 -3.85 18.09 -18.26
CA TYR A 20 -2.63 18.46 -17.51
C TYR A 20 -1.55 17.38 -17.67
N ASP A 21 -0.31 17.75 -17.98
CA ASP A 21 0.87 16.86 -17.99
C ASP A 21 1.70 17.04 -16.72
N ILE A 22 1.96 15.94 -16.00
CA ILE A 22 2.76 15.93 -14.76
C ILE A 22 4.19 16.43 -14.99
N SER A 23 4.74 16.22 -16.19
CA SER A 23 6.11 16.62 -16.53
C SER A 23 6.26 18.14 -16.73
N ARG A 24 5.15 18.87 -16.87
CA ARG A 24 5.13 20.32 -17.09
C ARG A 24 4.84 21.08 -15.80
N SER A 25 5.83 21.85 -15.36
CA SER A 25 5.79 22.56 -14.08
C SER A 25 4.73 23.68 -14.02
N ASP A 26 4.48 24.36 -15.14
CA ASP A 26 3.49 25.43 -15.26
C ASP A 26 2.05 24.90 -15.17
N GLU A 27 1.77 23.81 -15.90
CA GLU A 27 0.48 23.13 -15.88
C GLU A 27 0.16 22.56 -14.48
N THR A 28 1.15 21.97 -13.82
CA THR A 28 0.96 21.36 -12.49
C THR A 28 0.78 22.37 -11.36
N LEU A 29 1.37 23.57 -11.44
CA LEU A 29 1.10 24.65 -10.49
C LEU A 29 -0.30 25.25 -10.67
N HIS A 30 -0.80 25.33 -11.90
CA HIS A 30 -2.18 25.71 -12.15
C HIS A 30 -3.15 24.66 -11.57
N LEU A 31 -2.84 23.37 -11.77
CA LEU A 31 -3.60 22.28 -11.16
C LEU A 31 -3.63 22.37 -9.63
N ALA A 32 -2.52 22.72 -8.97
CA ALA A 32 -2.50 22.91 -7.51
C ALA A 32 -3.45 24.03 -7.06
N THR A 33 -3.57 25.11 -7.84
CA THR A 33 -4.48 26.23 -7.56
C THR A 33 -5.95 25.83 -7.73
N ASP A 34 -6.27 25.13 -8.83
CA ASP A 34 -7.61 24.61 -9.08
C ASP A 34 -8.02 23.59 -8.00
N LEU A 35 -7.08 22.73 -7.59
CA LEU A 35 -7.27 21.74 -6.55
C LEU A 35 -7.53 22.38 -5.20
N ALA A 36 -6.77 23.43 -4.84
CA ALA A 36 -6.99 24.20 -3.61
C ALA A 36 -8.42 24.77 -3.54
N LYS A 37 -8.89 25.34 -4.65
CA LYS A 37 -10.24 25.88 -4.76
C LYS A 37 -11.29 24.78 -4.60
N PHE A 38 -11.17 23.69 -5.35
CA PHE A 38 -12.15 22.60 -5.35
C PHE A 38 -12.25 21.92 -3.98
N ILE A 39 -11.12 21.62 -3.34
CA ILE A 39 -11.07 20.97 -2.02
C ILE A 39 -11.74 21.87 -0.97
N LYS A 40 -11.47 23.18 -0.99
CA LYS A 40 -12.05 24.14 -0.06
C LYS A 40 -13.55 24.34 -0.27
N GLU A 41 -14.00 24.48 -1.52
CA GLU A 41 -15.42 24.68 -1.84
C GLU A 41 -16.28 23.46 -1.47
N ASN A 42 -15.72 22.26 -1.63
CA ASN A 42 -16.44 21.01 -1.38
C ASN A 42 -16.15 20.37 -0.02
N LYS A 43 -15.36 21.04 0.84
CA LYS A 43 -15.01 20.57 2.19
C LYS A 43 -14.41 19.15 2.19
N LEU A 44 -13.50 18.88 1.26
CA LEU A 44 -12.87 17.56 1.08
C LEU A 44 -11.64 17.37 1.98
N THR A 45 -11.66 17.97 3.16
CA THR A 45 -10.56 17.91 4.13
C THR A 45 -11.06 17.50 5.48
N THR A 46 -10.22 16.76 6.19
CA THR A 46 -10.37 16.50 7.61
C THR A 46 -9.28 17.26 8.37
N THR A 47 -9.69 18.03 9.38
CA THR A 47 -8.74 18.69 10.28
C THR A 47 -8.32 17.74 11.39
N VAL A 48 -7.02 17.45 11.48
CA VAL A 48 -6.42 16.64 12.56
C VAL A 48 -5.29 17.46 13.19
N GLN A 49 -5.36 17.69 14.50
CA GLN A 49 -4.36 18.48 15.25
C GLN A 49 -4.08 19.88 14.64
N GLY A 50 -5.12 20.53 14.11
CA GLY A 50 -5.00 21.87 13.51
C GLY A 50 -4.42 21.90 12.09
N LYS A 51 -4.18 20.74 11.47
CA LYS A 51 -3.73 20.60 10.08
C LYS A 51 -4.82 20.01 9.21
N GLU A 52 -4.90 20.42 7.95
CA GLU A 52 -5.89 19.94 6.99
C GLU A 52 -5.32 18.82 6.12
N PHE A 53 -5.95 17.64 6.21
CA PHE A 53 -5.63 16.45 5.44
C PHE A 53 -6.69 16.23 4.37
N VAL A 54 -6.28 15.97 3.15
CA VAL A 54 -7.21 15.79 2.02
C VAL A 54 -7.81 14.39 2.06
N ASN A 55 -9.13 14.29 1.97
CA ASN A 55 -9.85 13.03 1.86
C ASN A 55 -9.60 12.37 0.50
N VAL A 56 -9.83 11.07 0.40
CA VAL A 56 -9.58 10.28 -0.81
C VAL A 56 -10.25 10.86 -2.06
N GLU A 57 -11.41 11.50 -1.93
CA GLU A 57 -12.12 12.14 -3.04
C GLU A 57 -11.33 13.31 -3.64
N GLY A 58 -10.62 14.08 -2.81
CA GLY A 58 -9.74 15.15 -3.29
C GLY A 58 -8.53 14.61 -4.07
N TRP A 59 -7.98 13.47 -3.63
CA TRP A 59 -6.92 12.77 -4.37
C TRP A 59 -7.41 12.21 -5.70
N GLN A 60 -8.60 11.61 -5.71
CA GLN A 60 -9.24 11.12 -6.95
C GLN A 60 -9.53 12.26 -7.93
N TYR A 61 -9.98 13.42 -7.43
CA TYR A 61 -10.19 14.60 -8.28
C TYR A 61 -8.88 15.06 -8.93
N ALA A 62 -7.79 15.15 -8.17
CA ALA A 62 -6.47 15.46 -8.71
C ALA A 62 -6.02 14.46 -9.79
N GLY A 63 -6.16 13.16 -9.51
CA GLY A 63 -5.90 12.10 -10.48
C GLY A 63 -6.71 12.23 -11.76
N SER A 64 -8.01 12.53 -11.63
CA SER A 64 -8.93 12.66 -12.77
C SER A 64 -8.53 13.78 -13.74
N ARG A 65 -7.99 14.91 -13.25
CA ARG A 65 -7.48 15.98 -14.12
C ARG A 65 -6.20 15.60 -14.86
N LEU A 66 -5.46 14.64 -14.33
CA LEU A 66 -4.27 14.07 -14.95
C LEU A 66 -4.59 12.86 -15.83
N GLY A 67 -5.85 12.40 -15.88
CA GLY A 67 -6.24 11.18 -16.60
C GLY A 67 -5.82 9.90 -15.89
N ILE A 68 -5.49 10.00 -14.60
CA ILE A 68 -5.06 8.88 -13.77
C ILE A 68 -6.26 8.38 -12.95
N VAL A 69 -6.53 7.08 -13.01
CA VAL A 69 -7.63 6.44 -12.30
C VAL A 69 -7.12 5.31 -11.40
N PRO A 70 -7.75 5.04 -10.25
CA PRO A 70 -7.36 3.94 -9.40
C PRO A 70 -8.03 2.64 -9.85
N ILE A 71 -7.28 1.55 -9.83
CA ILE A 71 -7.76 0.18 -10.08
C ILE A 71 -7.45 -0.64 -8.83
N VAL A 72 -8.48 -1.23 -8.24
CA VAL A 72 -8.30 -2.17 -7.13
C VAL A 72 -7.79 -3.50 -7.71
N ASP A 73 -6.52 -3.82 -7.48
CA ASP A 73 -5.92 -5.06 -7.97
C ASP A 73 -6.51 -6.27 -7.23
N HIS A 74 -6.50 -6.21 -5.90
CA HIS A 74 -7.04 -7.25 -5.06
C HIS A 74 -7.28 -6.76 -3.63
N VAL A 75 -8.19 -7.45 -2.96
CA VAL A 75 -8.47 -7.29 -1.54
C VAL A 75 -8.40 -8.67 -0.89
N ILE A 76 -7.45 -8.86 0.02
CA ILE A 76 -7.15 -10.13 0.66
C ILE A 76 -7.68 -10.08 2.09
N ASN A 77 -8.48 -11.08 2.45
CA ASN A 77 -8.88 -11.30 3.84
C ASN A 77 -7.69 -11.90 4.60
N VAL A 78 -7.19 -11.16 5.59
CA VAL A 78 -6.09 -11.55 6.49
C VAL A 78 -6.56 -11.60 7.96
N SER A 79 -7.86 -11.84 8.14
CA SER A 79 -8.55 -11.92 9.44
C SER A 79 -8.12 -13.16 10.24
N ASN A 80 -8.35 -13.11 11.55
CA ASN A 80 -8.24 -14.23 12.49
C ASN A 80 -9.50 -14.30 13.36
N ASP A 81 -9.61 -15.33 14.21
CA ASP A 81 -10.80 -15.55 15.07
C ASP A 81 -11.13 -14.37 16.00
N GLN A 82 -10.20 -13.43 16.21
CA GLN A 82 -10.34 -12.30 17.12
C GLN A 82 -10.35 -10.93 16.41
N GLU A 83 -10.16 -10.88 15.10
CA GLU A 83 -9.89 -9.64 14.36
C GLU A 83 -10.28 -9.75 12.90
N LEU A 84 -11.13 -8.82 12.46
CA LEU A 84 -11.41 -8.63 11.03
C LEU A 84 -10.32 -7.74 10.45
N LYS A 85 -9.60 -8.24 9.45
CA LYS A 85 -8.46 -7.54 8.86
C LYS A 85 -8.41 -7.79 7.36
N TYR A 86 -8.31 -6.69 6.61
CA TYR A 86 -8.26 -6.72 5.16
C TYR A 86 -7.05 -5.94 4.66
N GLN A 87 -6.39 -6.50 3.65
CA GLN A 87 -5.34 -5.84 2.91
C GLN A 87 -5.84 -5.55 1.49
N ALA A 88 -5.69 -4.32 1.03
CA ALA A 88 -5.99 -3.93 -0.34
C ALA A 88 -4.72 -3.48 -1.05
N LYS A 89 -4.61 -3.86 -2.33
CA LYS A 89 -3.63 -3.30 -3.28
C LYS A 89 -4.40 -2.54 -4.35
N VAL A 90 -3.96 -1.32 -4.63
CA VAL A 90 -4.50 -0.45 -5.67
C VAL A 90 -3.37 -0.04 -6.58
N THR A 91 -3.58 -0.12 -7.88
CA THR A 91 -2.71 0.46 -8.90
C THR A 91 -3.35 1.72 -9.48
N LEU A 92 -2.52 2.64 -9.97
CA LEU A 92 -2.98 3.82 -10.68
C LEU A 92 -2.70 3.61 -12.16
N PHE A 93 -3.74 3.72 -12.97
CA PHE A 93 -3.67 3.56 -14.42
C PHE A 93 -3.81 4.92 -15.08
N ASP A 94 -2.85 5.26 -15.93
CA ASP A 94 -2.94 6.45 -16.77
C ASP A 94 -3.67 6.10 -18.07
N MET A 95 -4.86 6.69 -18.25
CA MET A 95 -5.71 6.47 -19.41
C MET A 95 -5.09 6.98 -20.71
N ARG A 96 -4.10 7.89 -20.64
CA ARG A 96 -3.46 8.47 -21.83
C ARG A 96 -2.31 7.60 -22.31
N SER A 97 -1.42 7.20 -21.40
CA SER A 97 -0.27 6.35 -21.75
C SER A 97 -0.61 4.86 -21.80
N GLY A 98 -1.71 4.43 -21.17
CA GLY A 98 -2.10 3.02 -21.10
C GLY A 98 -1.23 2.19 -20.15
N HIS A 99 -0.49 2.84 -19.25
CA HIS A 99 0.44 2.19 -18.32
C HIS A 99 0.07 2.44 -16.86
N THR A 100 0.49 1.52 -15.99
CA THR A 100 0.41 1.72 -14.54
C THR A 100 1.50 2.69 -14.10
N VAL A 101 1.10 3.79 -13.47
CA VAL A 101 1.99 4.89 -13.05
C VAL A 101 2.28 4.89 -11.55
N GLY A 102 1.56 4.10 -10.78
CA GLY A 102 1.77 4.02 -9.33
C GLY A 102 1.01 2.86 -8.70
N ALA A 103 1.32 2.59 -7.44
CA ALA A 103 0.62 1.61 -6.63
C ALA A 103 0.60 2.03 -5.16
N GLY A 104 -0.41 1.55 -4.44
CA GLY A 104 -0.61 1.74 -3.01
C GLY A 104 -1.10 0.47 -2.37
N PHE A 105 -0.63 0.24 -1.14
CA PHE A 105 -1.05 -0.88 -0.31
C PHE A 105 -1.55 -0.31 1.01
N ALA A 106 -2.65 -0.86 1.50
CA ALA A 106 -3.14 -0.51 2.81
C ALA A 106 -3.78 -1.72 3.48
N ILE A 107 -3.78 -1.68 4.81
CA ILE A 107 -4.45 -2.65 5.65
C ILE A 107 -5.45 -1.89 6.50
N CYS A 108 -6.63 -2.45 6.73
CA CYS A 108 -7.58 -1.99 7.71
C CYS A 108 -7.97 -3.13 8.66
N SER A 109 -8.06 -2.83 9.95
CA SER A 109 -8.43 -3.80 11.00
C SER A 109 -9.57 -3.29 11.89
N SER A 110 -10.42 -4.20 12.38
CA SER A 110 -11.41 -3.90 13.42
C SER A 110 -10.80 -3.55 14.77
N LYS A 111 -9.52 -3.85 15.00
CA LYS A 111 -8.80 -3.44 16.22
C LYS A 111 -8.28 -2.00 16.19
N GLU A 112 -8.37 -1.31 15.05
CA GLU A 112 -8.07 0.11 15.00
C GLU A 112 -9.03 0.91 15.89
N GLN A 113 -8.54 2.03 16.43
CA GLN A 113 -9.31 2.86 17.35
C GLN A 113 -10.67 3.25 16.73
N GLY A 114 -11.75 2.98 17.46
CA GLY A 114 -13.12 3.29 17.03
C GLY A 114 -13.75 2.31 16.04
N LYS A 115 -13.03 1.28 15.55
CA LYS A 115 -13.53 0.36 14.51
C LYS A 115 -13.98 -1.02 15.01
N LYS A 116 -14.01 -1.24 16.33
CA LYS A 116 -14.36 -2.53 16.96
C LYS A 116 -15.75 -3.04 16.58
N PHE A 117 -16.70 -2.14 16.34
CA PHE A 117 -18.10 -2.47 16.04
C PHE A 117 -18.45 -2.33 14.55
N TYR A 118 -17.45 -2.10 13.70
CA TYR A 118 -17.68 -1.93 12.28
C TYR A 118 -17.95 -3.28 11.62
N GLN A 119 -18.87 -3.27 10.67
CA GLN A 119 -19.21 -4.46 9.89
C GLN A 119 -18.06 -4.82 8.95
N GLU A 120 -17.94 -6.10 8.60
CA GLU A 120 -16.84 -6.63 7.78
C GLU A 120 -16.68 -5.87 6.45
N PHE A 121 -17.79 -5.59 5.76
CA PHE A 121 -17.75 -4.82 4.51
C PHE A 121 -17.20 -3.41 4.70
N ALA A 122 -17.41 -2.79 5.86
CA ALA A 122 -16.91 -1.45 6.14
C ALA A 122 -15.38 -1.47 6.35
N ILE A 123 -14.86 -2.48 7.06
CA ILE A 123 -13.41 -2.69 7.21
C ILE A 123 -12.75 -2.94 5.85
N MET A 124 -13.37 -3.79 5.01
CA MET A 124 -12.91 -4.07 3.66
C MET A 124 -12.92 -2.81 2.77
N SER A 125 -13.98 -2.01 2.84
CA SER A 125 -14.11 -0.75 2.08
C SER A 125 -13.06 0.28 2.52
N MET A 126 -12.84 0.42 3.83
CA MET A 126 -11.80 1.30 4.37
C MET A 126 -10.39 0.90 3.95
N ALA A 127 -10.09 -0.39 3.86
CA ALA A 127 -8.80 -0.85 3.35
C ALA A 127 -8.58 -0.37 1.91
N GLN A 128 -9.62 -0.43 1.07
CA GLN A 128 -9.56 0.05 -0.31
C GLN A 128 -9.37 1.56 -0.39
N THR A 129 -10.17 2.37 0.32
CA THR A 129 -10.04 3.83 0.28
C THR A 129 -8.69 4.30 0.79
N ARG A 130 -8.15 3.66 1.84
CA ARG A 130 -6.78 3.91 2.33
C ARG A 130 -5.73 3.56 1.28
N ALA A 131 -5.88 2.43 0.59
CA ALA A 131 -4.96 2.04 -0.49
C ALA A 131 -5.01 3.00 -1.69
N ILE A 132 -6.21 3.49 -2.05
CA ILE A 132 -6.38 4.52 -3.09
C ILE A 132 -5.66 5.81 -2.71
N GLY A 133 -5.89 6.32 -1.50
CA GLY A 133 -5.20 7.50 -0.98
C GLY A 133 -3.67 7.32 -0.99
N LYS A 134 -3.19 6.15 -0.56
CA LYS A 134 -1.77 5.81 -0.58
C LYS A 134 -1.18 5.79 -1.99
N ALA A 135 -1.90 5.21 -2.95
CA ALA A 135 -1.46 5.12 -4.34
C ALA A 135 -1.30 6.53 -4.94
N TYR A 136 -2.28 7.41 -4.75
CA TYR A 136 -2.21 8.79 -5.23
C TYR A 136 -1.15 9.62 -4.51
N ARG A 137 -1.00 9.43 -3.19
CA ARG A 137 0.07 10.08 -2.43
C ARG A 137 1.44 9.86 -3.07
N ASN A 138 1.74 8.62 -3.46
CA ASN A 138 3.06 8.27 -3.96
C ASN A 138 3.48 9.07 -5.21
N ILE A 139 2.52 9.59 -5.99
CA ILE A 139 2.79 10.34 -7.21
C ILE A 139 2.37 11.83 -7.15
N LEU A 140 1.33 12.18 -6.37
CA LEU A 140 0.72 13.53 -6.35
C LEU A 140 0.95 14.31 -5.06
N ALA A 141 1.65 13.75 -4.06
CA ALA A 141 1.84 14.40 -2.75
C ALA A 141 2.40 15.82 -2.84
N TRP A 142 3.31 16.07 -3.78
CA TRP A 142 3.92 17.38 -3.97
C TRP A 142 2.91 18.42 -4.52
N ILE A 143 1.95 18.00 -5.33
CA ILE A 143 0.86 18.87 -5.84
C ILE A 143 -0.08 19.26 -4.69
N ILE A 144 -0.43 18.30 -3.84
CA ILE A 144 -1.27 18.55 -2.65
C ILE A 144 -0.58 19.52 -1.69
N ARG A 145 0.73 19.36 -1.48
CA ARG A 145 1.52 20.30 -0.70
C ARG A 145 1.59 21.69 -1.35
N ALA A 146 1.72 21.76 -2.67
CA ALA A 146 1.68 23.04 -3.39
C ALA A 146 0.29 23.72 -3.30
N ALA A 147 -0.79 22.93 -3.18
CA ALA A 147 -2.14 23.42 -2.94
C ALA A 147 -2.39 23.91 -1.49
N GLY A 148 -1.40 23.77 -0.60
CA GLY A 148 -1.46 24.25 0.79
C GLY A 148 -1.98 23.24 1.81
N TYR A 149 -2.13 21.96 1.43
CA TYR A 149 -2.61 20.91 2.32
C TYR A 149 -1.49 19.94 2.74
N GLU A 150 -1.74 19.14 3.77
CA GLU A 150 -0.80 18.08 4.13
C GLU A 150 -0.79 16.97 3.05
N PRO A 151 0.40 16.49 2.62
CA PRO A 151 0.51 15.38 1.64
C PRO A 151 0.10 14.02 2.23
N THR A 152 -0.24 14.02 3.52
CA THR A 152 -1.10 13.13 4.28
C THR A 152 -2.50 12.78 3.73
N PRO A 153 -2.84 11.61 3.15
CA PRO A 153 -4.26 11.28 2.97
C PRO A 153 -4.96 11.18 4.32
N ALA A 154 -6.19 11.70 4.44
CA ALA A 154 -6.94 11.68 5.69
C ALA A 154 -7.20 10.25 6.19
N GLU A 155 -7.32 9.26 5.30
CA GLU A 155 -7.57 7.86 5.60
C GLU A 155 -6.37 7.15 6.28
N GLU A 156 -5.17 7.72 6.16
CA GLU A 156 -3.95 7.27 6.84
C GLU A 156 -3.78 7.94 8.21
N MET A 157 -4.60 8.92 8.55
CA MET A 157 -4.56 9.57 9.85
C MET A 157 -5.39 8.76 10.86
N GLU A 158 -4.76 8.36 11.95
CA GLU A 158 -5.47 7.79 13.10
C GLU A 158 -6.29 8.91 13.74
N TYR A 159 -7.62 8.75 13.72
CA TYR A 159 -8.53 9.62 14.43
C TYR A 159 -8.44 9.33 15.93
N GLY A 160 -7.33 9.75 16.54
CA GLY A 160 -7.30 9.96 17.98
C GLY A 160 -8.38 10.99 18.32
N GLY A 161 -9.35 10.59 19.14
CA GLY A 161 -10.47 11.44 19.53
C GLY A 161 -10.03 12.86 19.84
N ASN A 162 -10.74 13.83 19.25
CA ASN A 162 -10.54 15.27 19.34
C ASN A 162 -9.97 15.73 20.71
N MET A 163 -8.63 15.80 20.81
CA MET A 163 -7.94 16.53 21.87
C MET A 163 -7.57 17.91 21.34
N PRO A 164 -7.76 18.99 22.12
CA PRO A 164 -7.40 20.33 21.68
C PRO A 164 -5.90 20.40 21.38
N ALA A 165 -5.59 21.00 20.23
CA ALA A 165 -4.25 21.09 19.67
C ALA A 165 -3.25 21.69 20.66
N THR A 166 -2.20 20.93 20.99
CA THR A 166 -0.94 21.51 21.42
C THR A 166 -0.14 21.84 20.16
N THR A 167 0.05 23.14 19.94
CA THR A 167 0.83 23.72 18.85
C THR A 167 2.26 23.19 18.87
N GLN A 168 2.63 22.39 17.87
CA GLN A 168 4.04 22.18 17.52
C GLN A 168 4.42 23.19 16.42
N PRO A 169 5.52 23.94 16.58
CA PRO A 169 5.91 24.98 15.62
C PRO A 169 6.33 24.37 14.28
N ALA A 170 5.83 24.98 13.21
CA ALA A 170 6.20 24.71 11.84
C ALA A 170 7.71 24.91 11.65
N MET A 171 8.41 23.93 11.09
CA MET A 171 9.78 24.10 10.61
C MET A 171 9.76 25.08 9.44
N THR A 172 10.20 26.31 9.70
CA THR A 172 10.48 27.32 8.69
C THR A 172 11.72 26.90 7.88
N VAL A 173 11.51 26.66 6.60
CA VAL A 173 12.59 26.57 5.61
C VAL A 173 13.14 27.97 5.37
N VAL A 174 14.41 28.18 5.71
CA VAL A 174 15.19 29.36 5.33
C VAL A 174 15.98 29.00 4.06
N PRO A 175 15.94 29.81 2.97
CA PRO A 175 16.72 29.53 1.78
C PRO A 175 18.14 30.10 1.94
N THR A 176 19.15 29.37 1.48
CA THR A 176 20.47 29.95 1.16
C THR A 176 21.09 29.21 -0.01
N ALA A 177 21.54 30.01 -0.97
CA ALA A 177 22.12 29.62 -2.23
C ALA A 177 23.65 29.63 -2.19
N ALA A 178 24.21 28.92 -3.18
CA ALA A 178 25.53 29.04 -3.80
C ALA A 178 26.73 28.29 -3.15
N ALA A 179 27.27 27.38 -3.97
CA ALA A 179 28.49 26.59 -3.81
C ALA A 179 29.79 27.43 -3.95
N PRO A 180 30.97 26.82 -3.75
CA PRO A 180 31.70 26.33 -4.93
C PRO A 180 32.43 24.98 -4.76
N THR A 181 32.66 24.31 -5.89
CA THR A 181 33.51 23.12 -6.13
C THR A 181 35.01 23.48 -6.13
N PRO A 182 35.94 22.52 -5.95
CA PRO A 182 36.58 21.82 -7.10
C PRO A 182 36.80 20.30 -6.83
N ALA A 183 36.49 19.39 -7.77
CA ALA A 183 37.29 18.86 -8.89
C ALA A 183 38.14 17.61 -8.54
N ALA A 184 37.76 16.49 -9.19
CA ALA A 184 38.50 15.30 -9.67
C ALA A 184 39.58 14.61 -8.79
N GLU A 185 39.49 13.29 -8.59
CA GLU A 185 40.29 12.29 -9.33
C GLU A 185 40.09 10.80 -8.91
N VAL A 186 40.10 9.93 -9.93
CA VAL A 186 40.44 8.49 -10.10
C VAL A 186 39.82 7.32 -9.31
N ALA A 187 39.67 6.24 -10.08
CA ALA A 187 39.08 4.93 -9.79
C ALA A 187 40.09 3.88 -9.29
N ALA A 188 39.61 2.99 -8.39
CA ALA A 188 39.89 1.54 -8.14
C ALA A 188 41.36 1.04 -7.99
N PRO A 189 41.67 -0.16 -7.41
CA PRO A 189 40.81 -1.30 -7.08
C PRO A 189 41.07 -1.97 -5.69
N MET A 190 40.35 -3.08 -5.47
CA MET A 190 40.28 -3.96 -4.29
C MET A 190 41.61 -4.51 -3.76
N LYS A 191 41.70 -4.73 -2.44
CA LYS A 191 42.47 -5.84 -1.85
C LYS A 191 41.78 -6.42 -0.62
N ALA A 192 41.72 -7.76 -0.61
CA ALA A 192 40.98 -8.61 0.30
C ALA A 192 41.58 -8.70 1.71
N VAL A 193 40.72 -8.92 2.70
CA VAL A 193 41.06 -9.62 3.95
C VAL A 193 40.04 -10.73 4.15
N ALA A 194 40.56 -11.93 4.42
CA ALA A 194 39.85 -13.18 4.50
C ALA A 194 39.30 -13.48 5.90
N ALA A 195 38.19 -14.24 5.91
CA ALA A 195 37.81 -15.33 6.82
C ALA A 195 37.56 -15.05 8.33
N GLU A 196 36.26 -14.87 8.66
CA GLU A 196 35.40 -15.68 9.57
C GLU A 196 35.78 -15.89 11.08
N PRO A 197 34.77 -15.98 12.00
CA PRO A 197 33.57 -16.80 11.85
C PRO A 197 32.22 -16.08 11.91
N ALA A 198 31.30 -16.71 11.19
CA ALA A 198 29.87 -16.50 11.06
C ALA A 198 29.15 -16.03 12.34
N VAL A 199 28.45 -14.90 12.22
CA VAL A 199 27.30 -14.58 13.06
C VAL A 199 26.08 -15.05 12.29
N GLU A 200 25.31 -15.95 12.91
CA GLU A 200 24.16 -16.64 12.35
C GLU A 200 23.19 -15.69 11.61
N ALA A 201 22.91 -16.05 10.35
CA ALA A 201 21.87 -15.44 9.55
C ALA A 201 20.49 -15.76 10.14
N PRO A 202 19.51 -14.83 10.09
CA PRO A 202 18.15 -15.12 10.51
C PRO A 202 17.55 -16.18 9.59
N ALA A 203 16.97 -17.22 10.20
CA ALA A 203 16.41 -18.38 9.52
C ALA A 203 15.46 -18.00 8.37
N VAL A 204 15.81 -18.42 7.16
CA VAL A 204 14.96 -18.33 5.98
C VAL A 204 13.80 -19.31 6.19
N VAL A 205 12.58 -18.78 6.34
CA VAL A 205 11.38 -19.63 6.52
C VAL A 205 11.10 -20.38 5.21
N THR A 206 11.52 -21.63 5.13
CA THR A 206 11.24 -22.52 4.00
C THR A 206 9.87 -23.15 4.16
N TYR A 207 8.95 -22.83 3.24
CA TYR A 207 7.62 -23.43 3.19
C TYR A 207 7.68 -24.89 2.74
N ALA A 208 6.67 -25.66 3.14
CA ALA A 208 6.54 -27.07 2.77
C ALA A 208 6.56 -27.28 1.25
N SER A 209 7.43 -28.20 0.81
CA SER A 209 7.57 -28.62 -0.58
C SER A 209 6.30 -29.29 -1.12
N ALA A 210 6.17 -29.31 -2.45
CA ALA A 210 5.04 -29.98 -3.11
C ALA A 210 4.95 -31.48 -2.74
N ALA A 211 6.09 -32.15 -2.60
CA ALA A 211 6.17 -33.56 -2.21
C ALA A 211 5.63 -33.82 -0.79
N GLN A 212 5.93 -32.93 0.16
CA GLN A 212 5.38 -33.05 1.52
C GLN A 212 3.87 -32.81 1.56
N LYS A 213 3.36 -31.86 0.76
CA LYS A 213 1.92 -31.62 0.65
C LYS A 213 1.18 -32.82 0.07
N GLU A 214 1.76 -33.46 -0.95
CA GLU A 214 1.20 -34.67 -1.56
C GLU A 214 1.14 -35.85 -0.57
N GLU A 215 2.22 -36.08 0.18
CA GLU A 215 2.26 -37.14 1.20
C GLU A 215 1.25 -36.88 2.34
N ILE A 216 1.11 -35.62 2.77
CA ILE A 216 0.08 -35.25 3.76
C ILE A 216 -1.32 -35.54 3.23
N ILE A 217 -1.64 -35.17 1.99
CA ILE A 217 -2.95 -35.42 1.38
C ILE A 217 -3.22 -36.93 1.28
N ARG A 218 -2.20 -37.72 0.92
CA ARG A 218 -2.29 -39.18 0.84
C ARG A 218 -2.63 -39.80 2.20
N LEU A 219 -1.91 -39.41 3.26
CA LEU A 219 -2.15 -39.92 4.63
C LEU A 219 -3.51 -39.48 5.18
N LEU A 220 -3.96 -38.27 4.87
CA LEU A 220 -5.28 -37.77 5.28
C LEU A 220 -6.44 -38.47 4.55
N ASN A 221 -6.18 -39.17 3.44
CA ASN A 221 -7.20 -39.95 2.74
C ASN A 221 -7.34 -41.38 3.27
N HIS A 222 -6.60 -41.75 4.32
CA HIS A 222 -6.67 -43.06 4.94
C HIS A 222 -8.00 -43.26 5.72
N PRO A 223 -8.65 -44.44 5.66
CA PRO A 223 -9.96 -44.69 6.26
C PRO A 223 -10.03 -44.51 7.79
N VAL A 224 -8.91 -44.68 8.49
CA VAL A 224 -8.82 -44.53 9.96
C VAL A 224 -8.66 -43.08 10.43
N ILE A 225 -8.47 -42.14 9.49
CA ILE A 225 -8.36 -40.71 9.79
C ILE A 225 -9.75 -40.09 9.84
N THR A 226 -10.01 -39.34 10.91
CA THR A 226 -11.33 -38.73 11.09
C THR A 226 -11.56 -37.58 10.12
N ARG A 227 -12.83 -37.35 9.76
CA ARG A 227 -13.22 -36.23 8.89
C ARG A 227 -12.82 -34.86 9.47
N GLN A 228 -12.83 -34.72 10.79
CA GLN A 228 -12.42 -33.48 11.47
C GLN A 228 -10.92 -33.23 11.34
N GLU A 229 -10.08 -34.26 11.51
CA GLU A 229 -8.62 -34.18 11.32
C GLU A 229 -8.26 -33.83 9.86
N LYS A 230 -8.94 -34.47 8.90
CA LYS A 230 -8.80 -34.21 7.46
C LYS A 230 -9.09 -32.76 7.11
N THR A 231 -10.25 -32.23 7.53
CA THR A 231 -10.63 -30.85 7.24
C THR A 231 -9.66 -29.85 7.87
N LYS A 232 -9.25 -30.07 9.13
CA LYS A 232 -8.33 -29.17 9.84
C LYS A 232 -6.94 -29.08 9.19
N MET A 233 -6.41 -30.19 8.68
CA MET A 233 -5.11 -30.17 8.00
C MET A 233 -5.18 -29.62 6.58
N LEU A 234 -6.24 -29.92 5.82
CA LEU A 234 -6.39 -29.38 4.46
C LEU A 234 -6.52 -27.84 4.45
N LEU A 235 -7.16 -27.25 5.47
CA LEU A 235 -7.29 -25.79 5.58
C LEU A 235 -5.95 -25.07 5.79
N ASN A 236 -4.96 -25.75 6.37
CA ASN A 236 -3.67 -25.15 6.74
C ASN A 236 -2.49 -25.64 5.89
N ILE A 237 -2.72 -26.51 4.90
CA ILE A 237 -1.67 -27.19 4.13
C ILE A 237 -0.75 -26.22 3.36
N ASN A 238 -1.28 -25.06 2.95
CA ASN A 238 -0.53 -24.04 2.22
C ASN A 238 0.30 -23.12 3.12
N ARG A 239 0.13 -23.20 4.44
CA ARG A 239 0.80 -22.38 5.45
C ARG A 239 1.80 -23.15 6.31
N LEU A 240 2.03 -24.43 6.00
CA LEU A 240 3.03 -25.26 6.69
C LEU A 240 4.44 -24.89 6.21
N ASP A 241 5.33 -24.71 7.18
CA ASP A 241 6.78 -24.74 7.08
C ASP A 241 7.30 -26.17 6.95
N ASP A 242 8.50 -26.32 6.39
CA ASP A 242 9.14 -27.60 6.07
C ASP A 242 9.25 -28.55 7.28
N GLU A 243 9.68 -28.02 8.41
CA GLU A 243 9.82 -28.79 9.66
C GLU A 243 8.46 -29.27 10.19
N ARG A 244 7.44 -28.41 10.22
CA ARG A 244 6.11 -28.80 10.69
C ARG A 244 5.41 -29.74 9.72
N ALA A 245 5.65 -29.63 8.42
CA ALA A 245 5.16 -30.59 7.44
C ALA A 245 5.74 -31.99 7.71
N THR A 246 7.03 -32.07 7.99
CA THR A 246 7.70 -33.34 8.34
C THR A 246 7.15 -33.93 9.64
N GLN A 247 6.95 -33.11 10.68
CA GLN A 247 6.32 -33.54 11.94
C GLN A 247 4.86 -33.97 11.75
N ALA A 248 4.10 -33.29 10.90
CA ALA A 248 2.72 -33.66 10.58
C ALA A 248 2.64 -35.02 9.89
N ILE A 249 3.54 -35.29 8.93
CA ILE A 249 3.64 -36.59 8.26
C ILE A 249 3.94 -37.70 9.27
N ALA A 250 4.92 -37.51 10.16
CA ALA A 250 5.28 -38.51 11.17
C ALA A 250 4.12 -38.77 12.15
N LYS A 251 3.41 -37.72 12.56
CA LYS A 251 2.25 -37.84 13.46
C LYS A 251 1.08 -38.55 12.78
N LEU A 252 0.83 -38.29 11.50
CA LEU A 252 -0.22 -38.96 10.73
C LEU A 252 0.11 -40.44 10.53
N LYS A 253 1.36 -40.79 10.23
CA LYS A 253 1.81 -42.20 10.14
C LYS A 253 1.59 -42.94 11.46
N LYS A 254 2.07 -42.37 12.57
CA LYS A 254 1.87 -42.96 13.89
C LYS A 254 0.39 -43.10 14.27
N ALA A 255 -0.44 -42.09 13.97
CA ALA A 255 -1.87 -42.15 14.27
C ALA A 255 -2.61 -43.20 13.42
N ILE A 256 -2.14 -43.46 12.20
CA ILE A 256 -2.64 -44.55 11.35
C ILE A 256 -2.22 -45.88 11.97
N ASP A 257 -0.93 -46.08 12.25
CA ASP A 257 -0.40 -47.33 12.82
C ASP A 257 -1.06 -47.68 14.17
N ASP A 258 -1.21 -46.71 15.08
CA ASP A 258 -1.82 -46.90 16.40
C ASP A 258 -3.32 -47.31 16.27
N ARG A 259 -4.04 -46.76 15.29
CA ARG A 259 -5.46 -47.05 15.06
C ARG A 259 -5.67 -48.36 14.29
N GLU A 260 -4.79 -48.68 13.35
CA GLU A 260 -4.80 -49.97 12.64
C GLU A 260 -4.46 -51.13 13.56
N ASN A 261 -3.47 -50.96 14.45
CA ASN A 261 -3.11 -51.97 15.46
C ASN A 261 -4.21 -52.11 16.53
N GLY A 262 -4.88 -51.03 16.92
CA GLY A 262 -6.03 -51.06 17.82
C GLY A 262 -7.27 -51.73 17.22
N GLN A 263 -7.49 -51.60 15.90
CA GLN A 263 -8.55 -52.31 15.18
C GLN A 263 -8.20 -53.78 14.94
N SER A 264 -6.92 -54.12 14.75
CA SER A 264 -6.45 -55.50 14.56
C SER A 264 -6.45 -56.33 15.86
N ALA A 265 -6.36 -55.68 17.03
CA ALA A 265 -6.46 -56.35 18.34
C ALA A 265 -7.91 -56.58 18.81
N ALA A 266 -8.89 -56.01 18.12
CA ALA A 266 -10.32 -56.09 18.44
C ALA A 266 -11.14 -56.90 17.41
N ALA A 267 -10.47 -57.56 16.47
CA ALA A 267 -11.06 -58.44 15.46
C ALA A 267 -10.84 -59.92 15.80
#